data_AF-A0A2I6QI85-F1
#
_entry.id   AF-A0A2I6QI85-F1
#
_cell.length_a   1.000
_cell.length_b   1.000
_cell.length_c   1.000
_cell.angle_alpha   90.00
_cell.angle_beta   90.00
_cell.angle_gamma   90.00
#
_symmetry.space_group_name_H-M   'P 1'
#
loop_
_entity.id
_entity.type
_entity.pdbx_description
1 polymer ?
#
loop_
_entity_poly.entity_id
_entity_poly.type
_entity_poly.pdbx_seq_one_letter_code
_entity_poly.pdbx_strand_id
1 'polypeptide(L)'
;MGFQNEKDHPEVAPSQFEINYGYAEVVAAADHIQLYKLICRQVATKMGLTASFLPKPVVGVNGSGMHTNVSINKNGKNLFWDPKGEEKMSKFAWQFVDRILTHGNDICLLLNASVNAYRRLDPHFEAPNQLKASAVDRGSMIRIPIGNERSARVEVRSVAPDANPYLVMLSVFKTGLEGDIAKIKNLRAAERFLPDNIYDALSNFRNAEWTSKLLGEDVKARYADLKQASADRCPRLLGTFVKAPEVQYHHEVYNQFLWNEF
;
A
#
# COMPACT_ATOMS: atom_id res chain seq x y z
N MET A 1 4.08 -15.63 -18.72
CA MET A 1 4.19 -14.30 -18.08
C MET A 1 5.21 -14.25 -16.95
N GLY A 2 5.96 -15.32 -16.64
CA GLY A 2 7.22 -15.20 -15.88
C GLY A 2 7.11 -14.81 -14.39
N PHE A 3 5.92 -14.80 -13.79
CA PHE A 3 5.71 -14.37 -12.40
C PHE A 3 6.49 -15.18 -11.35
N GLN A 4 6.89 -16.43 -11.62
CA GLN A 4 7.53 -17.31 -10.63
C GLN A 4 6.67 -17.38 -9.34
N ASN A 5 5.47 -17.97 -9.44
CA ASN A 5 4.55 -18.11 -8.31
C ASN A 5 5.26 -18.81 -7.14
N GLU A 6 5.23 -18.18 -5.97
CA GLU A 6 5.85 -18.69 -4.75
C GLU A 6 4.82 -19.38 -3.85
N LYS A 7 3.60 -18.83 -3.76
CA LYS A 7 2.55 -19.34 -2.89
C LYS A 7 1.18 -18.79 -3.30
N ASP A 8 0.18 -19.66 -3.33
CA ASP A 8 -1.23 -19.32 -3.44
C ASP A 8 -2.02 -19.89 -2.25
N HIS A 9 -2.92 -19.09 -1.68
CA HIS A 9 -3.82 -19.58 -0.63
C HIS A 9 -5.12 -18.78 -0.53
N PRO A 10 -6.20 -19.40 -0.05
CA PRO A 10 -7.34 -18.64 0.47
C PRO A 10 -6.89 -17.78 1.65
N GLU A 11 -7.47 -16.60 1.74
CA GLU A 11 -7.26 -15.63 2.81
C GLU A 11 -8.40 -15.72 3.85
N VAL A 12 -8.35 -14.86 4.88
CA VAL A 12 -9.25 -14.93 6.04
C VAL A 12 -10.72 -14.73 5.67
N ALA A 13 -11.05 -13.78 4.78
CA ALA A 13 -12.44 -13.54 4.40
C ALA A 13 -12.95 -14.52 3.32
N PRO A 14 -14.26 -14.83 3.29
CA PRO A 14 -14.85 -15.64 2.24
C PRO A 14 -14.55 -15.06 0.84
N SER A 15 -14.11 -15.92 -0.08
CA SER A 15 -13.72 -15.54 -1.45
C SER A 15 -12.57 -14.53 -1.54
N GLN A 16 -11.74 -14.45 -0.50
CA GLN A 16 -10.48 -13.72 -0.51
C GLN A 16 -9.33 -14.68 -0.84
N PHE A 17 -8.42 -14.27 -1.72
CA PHE A 17 -7.29 -15.09 -2.15
C PHE A 17 -6.02 -14.23 -2.24
N GLU A 18 -4.89 -14.79 -1.84
CA GLU A 18 -3.56 -14.22 -2.00
C GLU A 18 -2.73 -15.10 -2.94
N ILE A 19 -2.04 -14.45 -3.88
CA ILE A 19 -1.02 -15.09 -4.73
C ILE A 19 0.25 -14.26 -4.61
N ASN A 20 1.30 -14.90 -4.14
CA ASN A 20 2.64 -14.35 -3.99
C ASN A 20 3.52 -14.80 -5.14
N TYR A 21 4.26 -13.87 -5.72
CA TYR A 21 5.15 -14.12 -6.84
C TYR A 21 6.54 -13.54 -6.57
N GLY A 22 7.54 -14.04 -7.30
CA GLY A 22 8.94 -13.71 -7.08
C GLY A 22 9.23 -12.20 -7.07
N TYR A 23 10.18 -11.80 -6.24
CA TYR A 23 10.65 -10.42 -6.20
C TYR A 23 11.32 -10.01 -7.51
N ALA A 24 11.30 -8.71 -7.81
CA ALA A 24 11.91 -8.13 -9.00
C ALA A 24 12.49 -6.76 -8.70
N GLU A 25 13.27 -6.22 -9.65
CA GLU A 25 13.69 -4.83 -9.63
C GLU A 25 12.48 -3.88 -9.62
N VAL A 26 12.64 -2.71 -9.01
CA VAL A 26 11.54 -1.84 -8.58
C VAL A 26 10.50 -1.55 -9.68
N VAL A 27 10.94 -1.22 -10.89
CA VAL A 27 10.03 -0.91 -12.01
C VAL A 27 9.31 -2.17 -12.48
N ALA A 28 10.05 -3.27 -12.65
CA ALA A 28 9.47 -4.55 -13.06
C ALA A 28 8.48 -5.10 -12.03
N ALA A 29 8.73 -4.89 -10.73
CA ALA A 29 7.78 -5.24 -9.68
C ALA A 29 6.47 -4.44 -9.80
N ALA A 30 6.55 -3.14 -10.13
CA ALA A 30 5.35 -2.33 -10.38
C ALA A 30 4.59 -2.77 -11.65
N ASP A 31 5.31 -3.11 -12.73
CA ASP A 31 4.72 -3.70 -13.93
C ASP A 31 3.99 -5.01 -13.62
N HIS A 32 4.64 -5.91 -12.86
CA HIS A 32 4.08 -7.18 -12.44
C HIS A 32 2.78 -6.98 -11.64
N ILE A 33 2.71 -6.02 -10.72
CA ILE A 33 1.48 -5.71 -9.98
C ILE A 33 0.35 -5.30 -10.94
N GLN A 34 0.64 -4.46 -11.93
CA GLN A 34 -0.36 -4.01 -12.90
C GLN A 34 -0.84 -5.16 -13.79
N LEU A 35 0.09 -5.95 -14.32
CA LEU A 35 -0.21 -7.13 -15.12
C LEU A 35 -1.00 -8.15 -14.33
N TYR A 36 -0.61 -8.44 -13.09
CA TYR A 36 -1.30 -9.36 -12.20
C TYR A 36 -2.77 -8.96 -12.04
N LYS A 37 -3.05 -7.70 -11.69
CA LYS A 37 -4.42 -7.19 -11.56
C LYS A 37 -5.22 -7.32 -12.86
N LEU A 38 -4.60 -7.05 -14.01
CA LEU A 38 -5.24 -7.21 -15.32
C LEU A 38 -5.60 -8.67 -15.61
N ILE A 39 -4.65 -9.58 -15.42
CA ILE A 39 -4.82 -11.01 -15.70
C ILE A 39 -5.89 -11.60 -14.80
N CYS A 40 -5.86 -11.31 -13.49
CA CYS A 40 -6.88 -11.79 -12.55
C CYS A 40 -8.28 -11.36 -12.99
N ARG A 41 -8.46 -10.10 -13.40
CA ARG A 41 -9.75 -9.62 -13.93
C ARG A 41 -10.15 -10.37 -15.19
N GLN A 42 -9.24 -10.52 -16.16
CA GLN A 42 -9.53 -11.23 -17.41
C GLN A 42 -9.91 -12.70 -17.20
N VAL A 43 -9.19 -13.41 -16.31
CA VAL A 43 -9.47 -14.80 -15.97
C VAL A 43 -10.82 -14.90 -15.26
N ALA A 44 -11.05 -14.07 -14.24
CA ALA A 44 -12.33 -14.03 -13.53
C ALA A 44 -13.50 -13.77 -14.48
N THR A 45 -13.39 -12.77 -15.37
CA THR A 45 -14.44 -12.45 -16.35
C THR A 45 -14.73 -13.64 -17.28
N LYS A 46 -13.70 -14.36 -17.74
CA LYS A 46 -13.88 -15.57 -18.57
C LYS A 46 -14.60 -16.70 -17.82
N MET A 47 -14.53 -16.70 -16.49
CA MET A 47 -15.20 -17.67 -15.62
C MET A 47 -16.58 -17.18 -15.13
N GLY A 48 -17.07 -16.03 -15.61
CA GLY A 48 -18.32 -15.44 -15.13
C GLY A 48 -18.23 -14.84 -13.71
N LEU A 49 -17.01 -14.53 -13.26
CA LEU A 49 -16.72 -13.96 -11.93
C LEU A 49 -16.13 -12.54 -12.06
N THR A 50 -16.06 -11.83 -10.93
CA THR A 50 -15.41 -10.51 -10.83
C THR A 50 -14.26 -10.57 -9.84
N ALA A 51 -13.03 -10.24 -10.29
CA ALA A 51 -11.91 -10.02 -9.39
C ALA A 51 -11.87 -8.54 -8.96
N SER A 52 -11.98 -8.29 -7.65
CA SER A 52 -11.95 -6.95 -7.07
C SER A 52 -10.65 -6.72 -6.31
N PHE A 53 -10.03 -5.56 -6.53
CA PHE A 53 -8.86 -5.09 -5.78
C PHE A 53 -9.22 -3.88 -4.91
N LEU A 54 -10.48 -3.78 -4.48
CA LEU A 54 -10.87 -2.78 -3.49
C LEU A 54 -10.28 -3.14 -2.12
N PRO A 55 -9.78 -2.16 -1.36
CA PRO A 55 -9.23 -2.42 -0.02
C PRO A 55 -10.25 -2.97 0.98
N LYS A 56 -11.51 -2.53 0.88
CA LYS A 56 -12.60 -2.96 1.77
C LYS A 56 -13.91 -3.08 0.96
N PRO A 57 -14.08 -4.18 0.19
CA PRO A 57 -15.26 -4.37 -0.66
C PRO A 57 -16.53 -4.62 0.16
N VAL A 58 -16.39 -5.24 1.34
CA VAL A 58 -17.52 -5.64 2.21
C VAL A 58 -17.23 -5.19 3.65
N VAL A 59 -18.24 -4.63 4.31
CA VAL A 59 -18.17 -4.21 5.73
C VAL A 59 -18.27 -5.45 6.63
N GLY A 60 -17.59 -5.44 7.77
CA GLY A 60 -17.67 -6.53 8.76
C GLY A 60 -16.76 -7.75 8.50
N VAL A 61 -16.04 -7.78 7.37
CA VAL A 61 -15.04 -8.82 7.06
C VAL A 61 -13.66 -8.22 6.80
N ASN A 62 -12.61 -9.03 6.74
CA ASN A 62 -11.26 -8.57 6.44
C ASN A 62 -11.19 -7.81 5.11
N GLY A 63 -10.34 -6.77 5.08
CA GLY A 63 -10.01 -6.05 3.85
C GLY A 63 -8.85 -6.69 3.10
N SER A 64 -8.60 -6.22 1.89
CA SER A 64 -7.45 -6.62 1.07
C SER A 64 -6.33 -5.60 1.16
N GLY A 65 -5.12 -6.07 1.44
CA GLY A 65 -3.88 -5.29 1.44
C GLY A 65 -2.98 -5.69 0.27
N MET A 66 -1.99 -4.84 -0.03
CA MET A 66 -0.91 -5.15 -0.96
C MET A 66 0.42 -4.96 -0.24
N HIS A 67 0.73 -5.87 0.70
CA HIS A 67 1.95 -5.75 1.49
C HIS A 67 3.17 -5.65 0.58
N THR A 68 3.96 -4.60 0.75
CA THR A 68 5.07 -4.28 -0.14
C THR A 68 6.38 -4.63 0.56
N ASN A 69 6.98 -5.75 0.15
CA ASN A 69 8.26 -6.24 0.64
C ASN A 69 9.39 -5.55 -0.14
N VAL A 70 10.32 -4.89 0.56
CA VAL A 70 11.44 -4.15 -0.05
C VAL A 70 12.78 -4.51 0.59
N SER A 71 13.82 -4.55 -0.23
CA SER A 71 15.21 -4.68 0.18
C SER A 71 16.10 -3.87 -0.76
N ILE A 72 17.33 -3.56 -0.33
CA ILE A 72 18.30 -2.83 -1.14
C ILE A 72 19.53 -3.71 -1.31
N ASN A 73 19.88 -3.99 -2.56
CA ASN A 73 21.09 -4.69 -2.93
C ASN A 73 22.11 -3.72 -3.53
N LYS A 74 23.38 -3.90 -3.19
CA LYS A 74 24.51 -3.21 -3.83
C LYS A 74 25.57 -4.24 -4.17
N ASN A 75 25.89 -4.37 -5.46
CA ASN A 75 26.88 -5.31 -5.98
C ASN A 75 26.65 -6.76 -5.47
N GLY A 76 25.39 -7.22 -5.51
CA GLY A 76 25.02 -8.58 -5.08
C GLY A 76 24.95 -8.80 -3.56
N LYS A 77 25.21 -7.77 -2.75
CA LYS A 77 25.07 -7.82 -1.29
C LYS A 77 23.79 -7.13 -0.84
N ASN A 78 22.98 -7.82 -0.06
CA ASN A 78 21.82 -7.25 0.58
C ASN A 78 22.26 -6.33 1.73
N LEU A 79 22.01 -5.03 1.58
CA LEU A 79 22.39 -4.03 2.56
C LEU A 79 21.51 -4.05 3.82
N PHE A 80 20.39 -4.77 3.80
CA PHE A 80 19.51 -4.87 4.95
C PHE A 80 19.92 -5.95 5.94
N TRP A 81 20.75 -6.91 5.53
CA TRP A 81 21.19 -8.00 6.39
C TRP A 81 22.37 -7.61 7.28
N ASP A 82 22.28 -7.92 8.57
CA ASP A 82 23.42 -7.96 9.49
C ASP A 82 23.20 -9.07 10.53
N PRO A 83 23.96 -10.17 10.52
CA PRO A 83 23.76 -11.28 11.46
C PRO A 83 23.97 -10.89 12.93
N LYS A 84 24.62 -9.75 13.21
CA LYS A 84 24.85 -9.22 14.57
C LYS A 84 23.87 -8.08 14.93
N GLY A 85 23.05 -7.63 13.98
CA GLY A 85 22.08 -6.56 14.19
C GLY A 85 20.86 -7.03 14.98
N GLU A 86 20.15 -6.08 15.57
CA GLU A 86 18.81 -6.31 16.16
C GLU A 86 17.86 -6.82 15.06
N GLU A 87 17.12 -7.90 15.34
CA GLU A 87 16.29 -8.64 14.36
C GLU A 87 17.08 -9.11 13.11
N LYS A 88 18.41 -9.24 13.24
CA LYS A 88 19.36 -9.53 12.15
C LYS A 88 19.31 -8.50 11.00
N MET A 89 18.92 -7.28 11.33
CA MET A 89 18.83 -6.15 10.41
C MET A 89 19.99 -5.18 10.60
N SER A 90 20.53 -4.68 9.50
CA SER A 90 21.62 -3.72 9.53
C SER A 90 21.16 -2.36 10.06
N LYS A 91 22.12 -1.54 10.52
CA LYS A 91 21.85 -0.14 10.87
C LYS A 91 21.20 0.62 9.70
N PHE A 92 21.61 0.31 8.46
CA PHE A 92 21.06 0.94 7.27
C PHE A 92 19.58 0.58 7.05
N ALA A 93 19.20 -0.70 7.24
CA ALA A 93 17.80 -1.11 7.17
C ALA A 93 16.95 -0.40 8.23
N TRP A 94 17.46 -0.32 9.46
CA TRP A 94 16.76 0.36 10.53
C TRP A 94 16.60 1.87 10.28
N GLN A 95 17.61 2.54 9.72
CA GLN A 95 17.49 3.93 9.29
C GLN A 95 16.47 4.10 8.15
N PHE A 96 16.42 3.14 7.21
CA PHE A 96 15.41 3.13 6.15
C PHE A 96 13.98 3.04 6.73
N VAL A 97 13.78 2.15 7.71
CA VAL A 97 12.52 2.02 8.47
C VAL A 97 12.17 3.31 9.23
N ASP A 98 13.13 3.88 9.95
CA ASP A 98 12.94 5.08 10.77
C ASP A 98 12.48 6.29 9.93
N ARG A 99 12.99 6.41 8.70
CA ARG A 99 12.54 7.45 7.75
C ARG A 99 11.11 7.22 7.26
N ILE A 100 10.74 5.97 6.96
CA ILE A 100 9.37 5.65 6.56
C ILE A 100 8.39 5.92 7.71
N LEU A 101 8.74 5.55 8.95
CA LEU A 101 7.90 5.85 10.13
C LEU A 101 7.83 7.35 10.44
N THR A 102 8.89 8.10 10.14
CA THR A 102 8.89 9.56 10.25
C THR A 102 7.81 10.15 9.33
N HIS A 103 7.85 9.80 8.05
CA HIS A 103 6.99 10.36 7.01
C HIS A 103 5.72 9.56 6.71
N GLY A 104 5.36 8.58 7.55
CA GLY A 104 4.25 7.67 7.25
C GLY A 104 2.91 8.39 7.05
N ASN A 105 2.65 9.48 7.78
CA ASN A 105 1.48 10.33 7.56
C ASN A 105 1.57 11.12 6.25
N ASP A 106 2.74 11.64 5.92
CA ASP A 106 3.00 12.41 4.71
C ASP A 106 2.73 11.57 3.46
N ILE A 107 3.19 10.31 3.44
CA ILE A 107 3.04 9.41 2.29
C ILE A 107 1.75 8.58 2.33
N CYS A 108 0.91 8.70 3.37
CA CYS A 108 -0.27 7.85 3.56
C CYS A 108 -1.21 7.85 2.34
N LEU A 109 -1.44 9.02 1.73
CA LEU A 109 -2.27 9.19 0.54
C LEU A 109 -1.71 8.49 -0.73
N LEU A 110 -0.40 8.25 -0.78
CA LEU A 110 0.24 7.48 -1.85
C LEU A 110 0.08 5.98 -1.63
N LEU A 111 0.06 5.55 -0.36
CA LEU A 111 -0.14 4.15 0.03
C LEU A 111 -1.61 3.73 0.04
N ASN A 112 -2.52 4.67 0.29
CA ASN A 112 -3.98 4.46 0.41
C ASN A 112 -4.69 5.55 -0.40
N ALA A 113 -5.00 5.26 -1.66
CA ALA A 113 -5.28 6.30 -2.65
C ALA A 113 -6.77 6.53 -2.94
N SER A 114 -7.68 5.90 -2.19
CA SER A 114 -9.14 5.98 -2.35
C SER A 114 -9.83 6.16 -1.01
N VAL A 115 -11.09 6.62 -1.01
CA VAL A 115 -11.92 6.68 0.21
C VAL A 115 -12.08 5.29 0.82
N ASN A 116 -12.25 4.26 -0.02
CA ASN A 116 -12.41 2.88 0.44
C ASN A 116 -11.16 2.33 1.17
N ALA A 117 -9.96 2.79 0.81
CA ALA A 117 -8.72 2.39 1.47
C ALA A 117 -8.70 2.68 2.97
N TYR A 118 -9.29 3.80 3.40
CA TYR A 118 -9.31 4.21 4.80
C TYR A 118 -10.28 3.38 5.66
N ARG A 119 -11.34 2.81 5.06
CA ARG A 119 -12.21 1.83 5.74
C ARG A 119 -11.49 0.53 6.10
N ARG A 120 -10.35 0.26 5.45
CA ARG A 120 -9.47 -0.85 5.81
C ARG A 120 -8.66 -0.49 7.05
N LEU A 121 -8.15 0.74 7.16
CA LEU A 121 -7.30 1.23 8.27
C LEU A 121 -8.03 1.45 9.60
N ASP A 122 -9.31 1.05 9.69
CA ASP A 122 -10.09 1.08 10.92
C ASP A 122 -9.49 0.11 11.97
N PRO A 123 -9.18 0.59 13.18
CA PRO A 123 -8.56 -0.21 14.24
C PRO A 123 -9.37 -1.43 14.69
N HIS A 124 -10.67 -1.54 14.34
CA HIS A 124 -11.49 -2.72 14.65
C HIS A 124 -11.23 -3.92 13.70
N PHE A 125 -10.47 -3.74 12.62
CA PHE A 125 -10.13 -4.80 11.67
C PHE A 125 -8.60 -4.94 11.56
N GLU A 126 -8.10 -6.10 11.10
CA GLU A 126 -6.67 -6.49 11.13
C GLU A 126 -5.69 -5.62 10.29
N ALA A 127 -6.08 -4.42 9.85
CA ALA A 127 -5.22 -3.57 9.06
C ALA A 127 -4.23 -2.78 9.93
N PRO A 128 -2.94 -2.78 9.56
CA PRO A 128 -1.92 -2.12 10.34
C PRO A 128 -1.95 -0.60 10.12
N ASN A 129 -2.49 0.13 11.09
CA ASN A 129 -2.54 1.59 11.11
C ASN A 129 -1.53 2.23 12.07
N GLN A 130 -0.83 1.45 12.89
CA GLN A 130 0.13 1.99 13.85
C GLN A 130 1.45 2.27 13.15
N LEU A 131 1.96 3.50 13.29
CA LEU A 131 3.26 3.94 12.79
C LEU A 131 4.39 3.33 13.65
N LYS A 132 4.49 2.01 13.59
CA LYS A 132 5.42 1.18 14.35
C LYS A 132 6.10 0.17 13.43
N ALA A 133 7.28 -0.28 13.87
CA ALA A 133 7.99 -1.39 13.26
C ALA A 133 8.12 -2.55 14.26
N SER A 134 7.78 -3.76 13.84
CA SER A 134 7.87 -4.95 14.69
C SER A 134 8.07 -6.23 13.88
N ALA A 135 8.79 -7.21 14.44
CA ALA A 135 8.86 -8.54 13.88
C ALA A 135 7.59 -9.37 14.16
N VAL A 136 6.86 -9.05 15.24
CA VAL A 136 5.76 -9.89 15.77
C VAL A 136 4.39 -9.22 15.80
N ASP A 137 4.34 -7.88 15.93
CA ASP A 137 3.08 -7.15 16.08
C ASP A 137 2.33 -7.05 14.75
N ARG A 138 1.12 -7.64 14.71
CA ARG A 138 0.26 -7.62 13.53
C ARG A 138 -0.35 -6.23 13.24
N GLY A 139 -0.41 -5.33 14.21
CA GLY A 139 -0.89 -3.95 14.03
C GLY A 139 0.17 -2.97 13.50
N SER A 140 1.45 -3.40 13.43
CA SER A 140 2.55 -2.56 12.95
C SER A 140 2.47 -2.29 11.45
N MET A 141 2.59 -1.01 11.06
CA MET A 141 2.68 -0.57 9.66
C MET A 141 3.85 -1.26 8.94
N ILE A 142 4.97 -1.42 9.65
CA ILE A 142 6.16 -2.07 9.11
C ILE A 142 6.42 -3.38 9.86
N ARG A 143 6.42 -4.50 9.13
CA ARG A 143 6.90 -5.78 9.65
C ARG A 143 8.35 -6.01 9.27
N ILE A 144 9.10 -6.66 10.17
CA ILE A 144 10.44 -7.21 9.89
C ILE A 144 10.33 -8.73 9.79
N PRO A 145 10.19 -9.30 8.57
CA PRO A 145 10.15 -10.75 8.41
C PRO A 145 11.50 -11.39 8.78
N ILE A 146 11.44 -12.61 9.31
CA ILE A 146 12.65 -13.42 9.49
C ILE A 146 13.30 -13.65 8.13
N GLY A 147 14.58 -13.30 8.02
CA GLY A 147 15.34 -13.40 6.79
C GLY A 147 16.77 -13.92 7.00
N ASN A 148 17.50 -14.01 5.89
CA ASN A 148 18.92 -14.30 5.82
C ASN A 148 19.64 -13.30 4.91
N GLU A 149 20.93 -13.53 4.62
CA GLU A 149 21.72 -12.67 3.75
C GLU A 149 21.11 -12.39 2.38
N ARG A 150 20.27 -13.30 1.86
CA ARG A 150 19.58 -13.13 0.58
C ARG A 150 18.18 -12.55 0.74
N SER A 151 17.46 -12.89 1.82
CA SER A 151 16.02 -12.63 1.97
C SER A 151 15.63 -11.55 2.99
N ALA A 152 16.60 -10.95 3.70
CA ALA A 152 16.35 -9.84 4.63
C ALA A 152 15.67 -8.67 3.93
N ARG A 153 14.56 -8.21 4.49
CA ARG A 153 13.67 -7.23 3.87
C ARG A 153 12.82 -6.52 4.91
N VAL A 154 12.22 -5.42 4.50
CA VAL A 154 11.22 -4.66 5.26
C VAL A 154 9.88 -4.81 4.56
N GLU A 155 8.80 -5.00 5.29
CA GLU A 155 7.47 -5.16 4.72
C GLU A 155 6.56 -3.99 5.14
N VAL A 156 6.16 -3.16 4.17
CA VAL A 156 5.20 -2.07 4.37
C VAL A 156 3.80 -2.62 4.16
N ARG A 157 3.02 -2.74 5.23
CA ARG A 157 1.75 -3.47 5.25
C ARG A 157 0.51 -2.58 5.11
N SER A 158 0.70 -1.27 5.26
CA SER A 158 -0.38 -0.28 5.14
C SER A 158 -0.76 0.02 3.69
N VAL A 159 -0.13 -0.59 2.69
CA VAL A 159 -0.40 -0.31 1.27
C VAL A 159 -1.71 -0.97 0.83
N ALA A 160 -2.56 -0.19 0.16
CA ALA A 160 -3.81 -0.64 -0.43
C ALA A 160 -3.61 -1.15 -1.88
N PRO A 161 -4.33 -2.21 -2.30
CA PRO A 161 -4.17 -2.79 -3.65
C PRO A 161 -4.64 -1.90 -4.81
N ASP A 162 -5.46 -0.89 -4.51
CA ASP A 162 -5.92 0.13 -5.45
C ASP A 162 -4.95 1.32 -5.57
N ALA A 163 -3.88 1.35 -4.78
CA ALA A 163 -2.81 2.32 -4.92
C ALA A 163 -2.07 2.13 -6.27
N ASN A 164 -1.51 3.23 -6.77
CA ASN A 164 -0.64 3.17 -7.94
C ASN A 164 0.72 2.57 -7.53
N PRO A 165 1.11 1.38 -8.04
CA PRO A 165 2.31 0.70 -7.57
C PRO A 165 3.59 1.50 -7.83
N TYR A 166 3.67 2.29 -8.90
CA TYR A 166 4.84 3.13 -9.17
C TYR A 166 5.00 4.24 -8.13
N LEU A 167 3.89 4.88 -7.75
CA LEU A 167 3.90 5.90 -6.69
C LEU A 167 4.19 5.29 -5.32
N VAL A 168 3.68 4.10 -5.04
CA VAL A 168 4.02 3.33 -3.82
C VAL A 168 5.53 3.09 -3.79
N MET A 169 6.09 2.48 -4.84
CA MET A 169 7.52 2.17 -4.89
C MET A 169 8.38 3.42 -4.79
N LEU A 170 8.06 4.48 -5.56
CA LEU A 170 8.75 5.76 -5.46
C LEU A 170 8.70 6.31 -4.03
N SER A 171 7.53 6.30 -3.40
CA SER A 171 7.36 6.86 -2.07
C SER A 171 8.13 6.09 -1.01
N VAL A 172 8.07 4.76 -1.03
CA VAL A 172 8.77 3.89 -0.07
C VAL A 172 10.28 4.01 -0.23
N PHE A 173 10.81 3.86 -1.45
CA PHE A 173 12.26 3.89 -1.67
C PHE A 173 12.85 5.29 -1.46
N LYS A 174 12.25 6.35 -2.02
CA LYS A 174 12.77 7.71 -1.85
C LYS A 174 12.72 8.15 -0.39
N THR A 175 11.64 7.83 0.33
CA THR A 175 11.53 8.10 1.77
C THR A 175 12.57 7.32 2.57
N GLY A 176 12.69 6.01 2.36
CA GLY A 176 13.66 5.21 3.10
C GLY A 176 15.13 5.56 2.79
N LEU A 177 15.43 6.10 1.60
CA LEU A 177 16.78 6.49 1.20
C LEU A 177 17.16 7.92 1.61
N GLU A 178 16.25 8.87 1.47
CA GLU A 178 16.53 10.31 1.53
C GLU A 178 15.76 11.05 2.62
N GLY A 179 14.71 10.45 3.19
CA GLY A 179 13.91 11.06 4.24
C GLY A 179 14.73 11.43 5.48
N ASP A 180 14.24 12.41 6.22
CA ASP A 180 14.78 12.72 7.54
C ASP A 180 14.24 11.75 8.60
N ILE A 181 14.91 11.74 9.75
CA ILE A 181 14.52 10.91 10.89
C ILE A 181 14.08 11.86 12.00
N ALA A 182 12.81 11.79 12.38
CA ALA A 182 12.27 12.60 13.45
C ALA A 182 12.90 12.23 14.79
N LYS A 183 13.14 13.25 15.63
CA LYS A 183 13.63 13.08 17.00
C LYS A 183 12.50 12.72 17.95
N ILE A 184 11.90 11.55 17.74
CA ILE A 184 10.82 11.02 18.57
C ILE A 184 11.39 9.92 19.46
N LYS A 185 11.15 10.00 20.77
CA LYS A 185 11.53 8.95 21.72
C LYS A 185 10.83 7.65 21.33
N ASN A 186 11.60 6.57 21.20
CA ASN A 186 11.10 5.26 20.78
C ASN A 186 10.31 5.31 19.46
N LEU A 187 10.81 6.03 18.44
CA LEU A 187 10.14 6.21 17.14
C LEU A 187 9.47 4.94 16.59
N ARG A 188 10.13 3.78 16.70
CA ARG A 188 9.64 2.48 16.20
C ARG A 188 8.44 1.91 16.97
N ALA A 189 8.17 2.40 18.16
CA ALA A 189 7.10 1.96 19.05
C ALA A 189 6.22 3.11 19.56
N ALA A 190 6.39 4.32 19.03
CA ALA A 190 5.63 5.50 19.44
C ALA A 190 4.13 5.31 19.15
N GLU A 191 3.28 5.88 19.99
CA GLU A 191 1.82 5.87 19.83
C GLU A 191 1.40 6.88 18.77
N ARG A 192 1.65 6.53 17.50
CA ARG A 192 1.27 7.31 16.32
C ARG A 192 0.49 6.40 15.38
N PHE A 193 -0.47 7.00 14.69
CA PHE A 193 -1.38 6.28 13.80
C PHE A 193 -1.45 6.99 12.45
N LEU A 194 -1.67 6.20 11.40
CA LEU A 194 -2.08 6.70 10.10
C LEU A 194 -3.48 7.31 10.20
N PRO A 195 -3.80 8.30 9.35
CA PRO A 195 -5.15 8.87 9.31
C PRO A 195 -6.18 7.79 8.95
N ASP A 196 -7.37 7.91 9.54
CA ASP A 196 -8.51 6.99 9.35
C ASP A 196 -9.49 7.46 8.27
N ASN A 197 -9.19 8.58 7.61
CA ASN A 197 -9.98 9.13 6.51
C ASN A 197 -9.09 9.84 5.48
N ILE A 198 -9.60 9.96 4.26
CA ILE A 198 -8.84 10.54 3.15
C ILE A 198 -8.59 12.05 3.29
N TYR A 199 -9.46 12.77 4.00
CA TYR A 199 -9.34 14.23 4.13
C TYR A 199 -8.17 14.62 5.04
N ASP A 200 -7.97 13.90 6.14
CA ASP A 200 -6.80 14.07 6.99
C ASP A 200 -5.52 13.65 6.25
N ALA A 201 -5.57 12.58 5.46
CA ALA A 201 -4.44 12.19 4.63
C ALA A 201 -4.12 13.22 3.55
N LEU A 202 -5.13 13.85 2.93
CA LEU A 202 -4.98 14.96 1.99
C LEU A 202 -4.36 16.18 2.67
N SER A 203 -4.82 16.54 3.87
CA SER A 203 -4.26 17.62 4.68
C SER A 203 -2.79 17.38 4.99
N ASN A 204 -2.45 16.20 5.53
CA ASN A 204 -1.08 15.79 5.82
C ASN A 204 -0.20 15.83 4.56
N PHE A 205 -0.69 15.25 3.45
CA PHE A 205 0.02 15.21 2.19
C PHE A 205 0.30 16.62 1.63
N ARG A 206 -0.66 17.54 1.69
CA ARG A 206 -0.50 18.93 1.22
C ARG A 206 0.46 19.72 2.11
N ASN A 207 0.37 19.56 3.44
CA ASN A 207 1.15 20.36 4.39
C ASN A 207 2.59 19.87 4.56
N ALA A 208 2.88 18.60 4.25
CA ALA A 208 4.22 18.05 4.41
C ALA A 208 5.23 18.65 3.39
N GLU A 209 6.34 19.20 3.88
CA GLU A 209 7.47 19.61 3.01
C GLU A 209 8.10 18.38 2.31
N TRP A 210 8.06 17.22 2.98
CA TRP A 210 8.61 15.98 2.42
C TRP A 210 7.94 15.57 1.11
N THR A 211 6.61 15.68 0.99
CA THR A 211 5.90 15.31 -0.25
C THR A 211 6.28 16.24 -1.40
N SER A 212 6.61 17.51 -1.12
CA SER A 212 7.15 18.44 -2.11
C SER A 212 8.53 18.04 -2.60
N LYS A 213 9.42 17.58 -1.71
CA LYS A 213 10.73 17.00 -2.10
C LYS A 213 10.59 15.69 -2.86
N LEU A 214 9.58 14.89 -2.50
CA LEU A 214 9.32 13.59 -3.09
C LEU A 214 8.86 13.70 -4.54
N LEU A 215 7.85 14.53 -4.82
CA LEU A 215 7.18 14.62 -6.13
C LEU A 215 7.47 15.91 -6.91
N GLY A 216 7.90 16.98 -6.24
CA GLY A 216 7.83 18.35 -6.76
C GLY A 216 6.45 18.98 -6.52
N GLU A 217 6.42 20.31 -6.37
CA GLU A 217 5.20 21.06 -6.03
C GLU A 217 4.05 20.88 -7.04
N ASP A 218 4.35 20.92 -8.35
CA ASP A 218 3.32 20.77 -9.39
C ASP A 218 2.65 19.39 -9.34
N VAL A 219 3.46 18.32 -9.31
CA VAL A 219 2.95 16.94 -9.27
C VAL A 219 2.20 16.68 -7.96
N LYS A 220 2.72 17.18 -6.84
CA LYS A 220 2.05 17.12 -5.53
C LYS A 220 0.67 17.77 -5.59
N ALA A 221 0.58 19.01 -6.07
CA ALA A 221 -0.68 19.74 -6.16
C ALA A 221 -1.70 19.01 -7.05
N ARG A 222 -1.29 18.61 -8.26
CA ARG A 222 -2.16 17.90 -9.21
C ARG A 222 -2.64 16.55 -8.68
N TYR A 223 -1.77 15.81 -7.99
CA TYR A 223 -2.17 14.55 -7.35
C TYR A 223 -3.18 14.79 -6.22
N ALA A 224 -2.92 15.77 -5.35
CA ALA A 224 -3.82 16.10 -4.25
C ALA A 224 -5.19 16.58 -4.75
N ASP A 225 -5.23 17.41 -5.80
CA ASP A 225 -6.48 17.91 -6.40
C ASP A 225 -7.29 16.77 -7.04
N LEU A 226 -6.61 15.85 -7.76
CA LEU A 226 -7.26 14.66 -8.31
C LEU A 226 -7.88 13.78 -7.20
N LYS A 227 -7.17 13.59 -6.08
CA LYS A 227 -7.64 12.78 -4.96
C LYS A 227 -8.76 13.47 -4.18
N GLN A 228 -8.69 14.77 -3.99
CA GLN A 228 -9.77 15.58 -3.42
C GLN A 228 -11.03 15.47 -4.28
N ALA A 229 -10.91 15.69 -5.60
CA ALA A 229 -12.03 15.57 -6.52
C ALA A 229 -12.63 14.16 -6.54
N SER A 230 -11.84 13.12 -6.30
CA SER A 230 -12.33 11.75 -6.14
C SER A 230 -13.04 11.52 -4.81
N ALA A 231 -12.56 12.13 -3.72
CA ALA A 231 -13.13 12.02 -2.38
C ALA A 231 -14.47 12.76 -2.28
N ASP A 232 -14.56 13.94 -2.89
CA ASP A 232 -15.73 14.81 -2.90
C ASP A 232 -16.84 14.33 -3.87
N ARG A 233 -16.62 13.22 -4.60
CA ARG A 233 -17.61 12.71 -5.55
C ARG A 233 -18.92 12.39 -4.82
N CYS A 234 -19.91 13.26 -5.04
CA CYS A 234 -21.29 13.02 -4.65
C CYS A 234 -21.92 12.01 -5.63
N PRO A 235 -22.59 10.93 -5.15
CA PRO A 235 -23.31 9.99 -6.02
C PRO A 235 -24.30 10.69 -6.98
N ARG A 236 -24.89 11.82 -6.57
CA ARG A 236 -25.81 12.63 -7.39
C ARG A 236 -25.18 13.21 -8.67
N LEU A 237 -23.86 13.43 -8.69
CA LEU A 237 -23.14 13.98 -9.84
C LEU A 237 -22.72 12.92 -10.88
N LEU A 238 -22.82 11.63 -10.55
CA LEU A 238 -22.50 10.52 -11.45
C LEU A 238 -23.60 10.26 -12.50
N GLY A 239 -24.74 10.95 -12.41
CA GLY A 239 -25.94 10.60 -13.16
C GLY A 239 -26.54 9.28 -12.67
N THR A 240 -27.63 8.83 -13.31
CA THR A 240 -28.30 7.55 -12.99
C THR A 240 -27.64 6.34 -13.65
N PHE A 241 -26.67 6.55 -14.55
CA PHE A 241 -25.98 5.50 -15.28
C PHE A 241 -24.47 5.57 -15.11
N VAL A 242 -23.95 4.50 -14.52
CA VAL A 242 -22.54 4.17 -14.46
C VAL A 242 -22.03 3.83 -15.86
N LYS A 243 -21.04 4.55 -16.39
CA LYS A 243 -20.50 4.26 -17.73
C LYS A 243 -19.61 3.02 -17.70
N ALA A 244 -19.65 2.18 -18.74
CA ALA A 244 -18.80 0.98 -18.83
C ALA A 244 -17.28 1.22 -18.65
N PRO A 245 -16.70 2.37 -19.05
CA PRO A 245 -15.31 2.70 -18.71
C PRO A 245 -15.13 3.03 -17.22
N GLU A 246 -16.10 3.67 -16.58
CA GLU A 246 -16.06 3.93 -15.13
C GLU A 246 -16.17 2.62 -14.34
N VAL A 247 -16.88 1.64 -14.86
CA VAL A 247 -16.88 0.24 -14.41
C VAL A 247 -15.51 -0.42 -14.57
N GLN A 248 -14.92 -0.35 -15.76
CA GLN A 248 -13.68 -1.06 -16.07
C GLN A 248 -12.46 -0.44 -15.36
N TYR A 249 -12.46 0.88 -15.13
CA TYR A 249 -11.33 1.62 -14.58
C TYR A 249 -11.50 2.05 -13.12
N HIS A 250 -12.74 2.12 -12.60
CA HIS A 250 -13.05 2.43 -11.21
C HIS A 250 -13.84 1.27 -10.57
N HIS A 251 -13.14 0.43 -9.81
CA HIS A 251 -13.73 -0.72 -9.12
C HIS A 251 -14.89 -0.38 -8.16
N GLU A 252 -14.88 0.82 -7.56
CA GLU A 252 -15.96 1.27 -6.68
C GLU A 252 -17.28 1.38 -7.45
N VAL A 253 -17.21 1.81 -8.71
CA VAL A 253 -18.38 2.07 -9.56
C VAL A 253 -18.91 0.76 -10.17
N TYR A 254 -18.03 -0.17 -10.58
CA TYR A 254 -18.48 -1.49 -11.06
C TYR A 254 -19.14 -2.33 -9.98
N ASN A 255 -18.56 -2.37 -8.78
CA ASN A 255 -19.14 -3.15 -7.70
C ASN A 255 -20.49 -2.54 -7.29
N GLN A 256 -20.61 -1.21 -7.19
CA GLN A 256 -21.91 -0.56 -6.94
C GLN A 256 -22.94 -0.84 -8.04
N PHE A 257 -22.53 -0.88 -9.31
CA PHE A 257 -23.40 -1.25 -10.42
C PHE A 257 -23.92 -2.68 -10.26
N LEU A 258 -23.04 -3.67 -10.06
CA LEU A 258 -23.43 -5.07 -9.86
C LEU A 258 -24.33 -5.23 -8.61
N TRP A 259 -24.06 -4.49 -7.54
CA TRP A 259 -24.89 -4.50 -6.32
C TRP A 259 -26.30 -3.94 -6.54
N ASN A 260 -26.51 -3.05 -7.51
CA ASN A 260 -27.84 -2.54 -7.86
C ASN A 260 -28.61 -3.47 -8.83
N GLU A 261 -27.96 -4.50 -9.37
CA GLU A 261 -28.62 -5.54 -10.18
C GLU A 261 -29.14 -6.74 -9.35
N PHE A 262 -28.86 -6.77 -8.04
CA PHE A 262 -29.41 -7.72 -7.06
C PHE A 262 -30.52 -7.08 -6.23
#